data_AF-A0A955YRP3-F1
#
_entry.id   AF-A0A955YRP3-F1
#
_cell.length_a   1.000
_cell.length_b   1.000
_cell.length_c   1.000
_cell.angle_alpha   90.00
_cell.angle_beta   90.00
_cell.angle_gamma   90.00
#
_symmetry.space_group_name_H-M   'P 1'
#
loop_
_entity.id
_entity.type
_entity.pdbx_description
1 polymer ?
#
loop_
_entity_poly.entity_id
_entity_poly.type
_entity_poly.pdbx_seq_one_letter_code
_entity_poly.pdbx_strand_id
1 'polypeptide(L)'
;DLDMWFPSTHEMFRRYVAPGNLGDRIRFITQTDTYHLPEGIQILHGHQLERIHRVDYTRMTRKRRDGVEVLNLPWGSSWILEVLNPAKEKRAHVDRVQPLKRFLFGALLFDPRFAISFYYHTSIYFLRTRIFTIAAWRERIRNLPQILREELFALGGYDDAATRLLRKMRGVHTLIVGHSHEPKYRQISGHKILVNTGTWIRMINLNVQYLGQDSGMTYALIESDDGGRPTTSLMRWFGKQPECETVPYVE
;
A
#
# COMPACT_ATOMS: atom_id res chain seq x y z
N ASP A 1 0.07 -7.61 -0.16
CA ASP A 1 -0.77 -8.76 -0.50
C ASP A 1 -0.33 -9.96 0.35
N LEU A 2 -0.90 -10.12 1.55
CA LEU A 2 -0.40 -11.12 2.52
C LEU A 2 -0.73 -12.55 2.10
N ASP A 3 -1.73 -12.72 1.24
CA ASP A 3 -2.15 -14.02 0.69
C ASP A 3 -1.09 -14.62 -0.24
N MET A 4 -0.16 -13.79 -0.74
CA MET A 4 1.05 -14.24 -1.43
C MET A 4 2.01 -15.00 -0.50
N TRP A 5 1.69 -15.19 0.78
CA TRP A 5 2.38 -16.16 1.61
C TRP A 5 2.10 -17.62 1.18
N PHE A 6 0.90 -17.87 0.65
CA PHE A 6 0.47 -19.23 0.32
C PHE A 6 0.95 -19.68 -1.07
N PRO A 7 1.52 -20.89 -1.20
CA PRO A 7 1.96 -21.43 -2.50
C PRO A 7 0.85 -21.50 -3.56
N SER A 8 -0.38 -21.82 -3.14
CA SER A 8 -1.54 -21.85 -4.05
C SER A 8 -1.81 -20.50 -4.72
N THR A 9 -1.56 -19.39 -4.00
CA THR A 9 -1.68 -18.04 -4.56
C THR A 9 -0.60 -17.78 -5.61
N HIS A 10 0.62 -18.31 -5.41
CA HIS A 10 1.70 -18.22 -6.40
C HIS A 10 1.35 -18.95 -7.69
N GLU A 11 0.82 -20.16 -7.57
CA GLU A 11 0.37 -20.98 -8.70
C GLU A 11 -0.73 -20.27 -9.48
N MET A 12 -1.74 -19.74 -8.77
CA MET A 12 -2.81 -18.98 -9.39
C MET A 12 -2.26 -17.73 -10.10
N PHE A 13 -1.36 -16.98 -9.46
CA PHE A 13 -0.74 -15.80 -10.07
C PHE A 13 0.03 -16.15 -11.35
N ARG A 14 0.88 -17.17 -11.31
CA ARG A 14 1.63 -17.63 -12.49
C ARG A 14 0.69 -18.02 -13.63
N ARG A 15 -0.40 -18.74 -13.33
CA ARG A 15 -1.39 -19.16 -14.33
C ARG A 15 -2.01 -17.99 -15.10
N TYR A 16 -2.29 -16.88 -14.43
CA TYR A 16 -2.96 -15.73 -15.06
C TYR A 16 -1.98 -14.70 -15.64
N VAL A 17 -0.83 -14.49 -15.01
CA VAL A 17 0.08 -13.38 -15.34
C VAL A 17 1.23 -13.82 -16.25
N ALA A 18 1.73 -15.04 -16.07
CA ALA A 18 2.86 -15.56 -16.84
C ALA A 18 2.71 -17.07 -17.10
N PRO A 19 1.73 -17.46 -17.93
CA PRO A 19 1.49 -18.87 -18.23
C PRO A 19 2.68 -19.49 -18.97
N GLY A 20 2.87 -20.80 -18.78
CA GLY A 20 3.94 -21.56 -19.44
C GLY A 20 5.34 -21.22 -18.91
N ASN A 21 6.31 -21.16 -19.82
CA ASN A 21 7.72 -20.89 -19.52
C ASN A 21 7.98 -19.46 -18.96
N LEU A 22 7.02 -18.54 -19.10
CA LEU A 22 7.12 -17.22 -18.49
C LEU A 22 7.06 -17.29 -16.95
N GLY A 23 6.46 -18.35 -16.40
CA GLY A 23 6.35 -18.55 -14.95
C GLY A 23 7.71 -18.67 -14.25
N ASP A 24 8.74 -19.14 -14.97
CA ASP A 24 10.11 -19.26 -14.48
C ASP A 24 10.77 -17.89 -14.24
N ARG A 25 10.23 -16.83 -14.86
CA ARG A 25 10.68 -15.45 -14.65
C ARG A 25 10.05 -14.80 -13.41
N ILE A 26 9.09 -15.45 -12.76
CA ILE A 26 8.41 -14.92 -11.57
C ILE A 26 9.07 -15.45 -10.31
N ARG A 27 9.59 -14.51 -9.50
CA ARG A 27 10.08 -14.76 -8.16
C ARG A 27 9.16 -14.11 -7.12
N PHE A 28 8.67 -14.92 -6.19
CA PHE A 28 7.91 -14.45 -5.03
C PHE A 28 8.86 -14.20 -3.86
N ILE A 29 8.82 -13.00 -3.30
CA ILE A 29 9.60 -12.61 -2.12
C ILE A 29 8.62 -12.54 -0.94
N THR A 30 8.63 -13.57 -0.09
CA THR A 30 7.66 -13.72 1.01
C THR A 30 8.29 -13.65 2.40
N GLN A 31 9.62 -13.70 2.49
CA GLN A 31 10.37 -13.74 3.76
C GLN A 31 10.82 -12.35 4.24
N THR A 32 10.63 -11.32 3.43
CA THR A 32 11.06 -9.94 3.70
C THR A 32 10.12 -8.96 3.02
N ASP A 33 10.05 -7.73 3.53
CA ASP A 33 9.32 -6.63 2.91
C ASP A 33 10.10 -5.91 1.80
N THR A 34 11.41 -6.19 1.73
CA THR A 34 12.36 -5.45 0.91
C THR A 34 13.05 -6.38 -0.06
N TYR A 35 12.97 -6.05 -1.35
CA TYR A 35 13.80 -6.65 -2.38
C TYR A 35 15.02 -5.76 -2.64
N HIS A 36 16.20 -6.35 -2.55
CA HIS A 36 17.47 -5.65 -2.71
C HIS A 36 17.99 -5.89 -4.12
N LEU A 37 18.13 -4.81 -4.88
CA LEU A 37 18.83 -4.84 -6.15
C LEU A 37 20.30 -4.47 -5.93
N PRO A 38 21.18 -4.90 -6.86
CA PRO A 38 22.56 -4.40 -6.93
C PRO A 38 22.63 -2.87 -7.03
N GLU A 39 23.85 -2.33 -6.95
CA GLU A 39 24.16 -0.89 -7.05
C GLU A 39 23.51 0.07 -6.02
N GLY A 40 22.73 -0.44 -5.06
CA GLY A 40 22.14 0.37 -4.00
C GLY A 40 20.70 0.81 -4.26
N ILE A 41 19.93 0.01 -5.00
CA ILE A 41 18.49 0.17 -5.19
C ILE A 41 17.73 -0.79 -4.28
N GLN A 42 16.71 -0.31 -3.58
CA GLN A 42 15.82 -1.14 -2.76
C GLN A 42 14.36 -0.93 -3.13
N ILE A 43 13.60 -2.02 -3.18
CA ILE A 43 12.16 -2.01 -3.47
C ILE A 43 11.44 -2.50 -2.21
N LEU A 44 10.61 -1.65 -1.63
CA LEU A 44 9.87 -1.91 -0.40
C LEU A 44 8.37 -1.89 -0.69
N HIS A 45 7.60 -2.86 -0.18
CA HIS A 45 6.14 -2.86 -0.42
C HIS A 45 5.43 -1.59 0.14
N GLY A 46 5.97 -1.00 1.21
CA GLY A 46 5.52 0.29 1.75
C GLY A 46 4.63 0.16 2.98
N HIS A 47 3.75 -0.85 3.06
CA HIS A 47 2.85 -1.06 4.21
C HIS A 47 3.56 -1.10 5.59
N GLN A 48 4.82 -1.53 5.64
CA GLN A 48 5.62 -1.58 6.87
C GLN A 48 5.96 -0.20 7.43
N LEU A 49 5.82 0.87 6.64
CA LEU A 49 5.97 2.24 7.10
C LEU A 49 4.82 2.66 8.02
N GLU A 50 3.65 2.03 7.91
CA GLU A 50 2.49 2.30 8.76
C GLU A 50 2.29 1.22 9.83
N ARG A 51 2.34 1.62 11.10
CA ARG A 51 2.28 0.71 12.25
C ARG A 51 1.07 -0.24 12.20
N ILE A 52 -0.09 0.27 11.78
CA ILE A 52 -1.34 -0.50 11.73
C ILE A 52 -1.32 -1.60 10.66
N HIS A 53 -0.40 -1.53 9.70
CA HIS A 53 -0.25 -2.49 8.61
C HIS A 53 1.04 -3.32 8.73
N ARG A 54 1.87 -3.13 9.77
CA ARG A 54 3.11 -3.88 9.97
C ARG A 54 2.86 -5.35 10.26
N VAL A 55 3.63 -6.19 9.59
CA VAL A 55 3.64 -7.65 9.73
C VAL A 55 5.02 -8.14 10.11
N ASP A 56 5.08 -9.16 10.97
CA ASP A 56 6.30 -9.88 11.30
C ASP A 56 6.48 -11.05 10.33
N TYR A 57 7.43 -10.93 9.41
CA TYR A 57 7.73 -11.98 8.41
C TYR A 57 8.29 -13.26 9.02
N THR A 58 8.84 -13.21 10.23
CA THR A 58 9.29 -14.42 10.94
C THR A 58 8.12 -15.18 11.58
N ARG A 59 6.96 -14.51 11.72
CA ARG A 59 5.74 -15.03 12.35
C ARG A 59 4.50 -14.63 11.55
N MET A 60 4.51 -15.03 10.28
CA MET A 60 3.42 -14.77 9.33
C MET A 60 2.11 -15.47 9.70
N THR A 61 2.18 -16.55 10.47
CA THR A 61 1.04 -17.38 10.87
C THR A 61 0.91 -17.46 12.38
N ARG A 62 -0.31 -17.79 12.83
CA ARG A 62 -0.61 -18.14 14.22
C ARG A 62 -1.56 -19.32 14.26
N LYS A 63 -1.40 -20.20 15.25
CA LYS A 63 -2.35 -21.28 15.50
C LYS A 63 -3.54 -20.77 16.30
N ARG A 64 -4.74 -21.14 15.86
CA ARG A 64 -5.99 -20.95 16.61
C ARG A 64 -6.14 -22.03 17.68
N ARG A 65 -7.14 -21.86 18.56
CA ARG A 65 -7.45 -22.81 19.65
C ARG A 65 -7.84 -24.20 19.14
N ASP A 66 -8.38 -24.28 17.93
CA ASP A 66 -8.73 -25.50 17.21
C ASP A 66 -7.54 -26.16 16.49
N GLY A 67 -6.33 -25.59 16.62
CA GLY A 67 -5.11 -26.08 15.96
C GLY A 67 -4.92 -25.59 14.52
N VAL A 68 -5.91 -24.90 13.93
CA VAL A 68 -5.83 -24.40 12.55
C VAL A 68 -4.83 -23.24 12.48
N GLU A 69 -3.90 -23.33 11.53
CA GLU A 69 -2.95 -22.28 11.25
C GLU A 69 -3.57 -21.21 10.33
N VAL A 70 -3.53 -19.95 10.76
CA VAL A 70 -4.10 -18.82 10.01
C VAL A 70 -3.09 -17.68 9.91
N LEU A 71 -3.24 -16.81 8.92
CA LEU A 71 -2.41 -15.61 8.81
C LEU A 71 -2.54 -14.74 10.07
N ASN A 72 -1.39 -14.29 10.56
CA ASN A 72 -1.33 -13.33 11.64
C ASN A 72 -1.51 -11.91 11.07
N LEU A 73 -2.75 -11.59 10.70
CA LEU A 73 -3.07 -10.33 10.05
C LEU A 73 -2.86 -9.13 11.00
N PRO A 74 -2.29 -8.02 10.49
CA PRO A 74 -2.19 -6.78 11.24
C PRO A 74 -3.58 -6.15 11.40
N TRP A 75 -3.70 -5.26 12.38
CA TRP A 75 -4.98 -4.64 12.74
C TRP A 75 -5.67 -3.97 11.54
N GLY A 76 -4.91 -3.29 10.68
CA GLY A 76 -5.42 -2.60 9.50
C GLY A 76 -5.98 -3.57 8.46
N SER A 77 -5.37 -4.74 8.26
CA SER A 77 -5.91 -5.76 7.35
C SER A 77 -7.21 -6.35 7.88
N SER A 78 -7.29 -6.65 9.19
CA SER A 78 -8.53 -7.11 9.81
C SER A 78 -9.65 -6.05 9.73
N TRP A 79 -9.33 -4.77 9.91
CA TRP A 79 -10.29 -3.68 9.72
C TRP A 79 -10.79 -3.60 8.27
N ILE A 80 -9.90 -3.79 7.29
CA ILE A 80 -10.29 -3.83 5.88
C ILE A 80 -11.28 -4.98 5.64
N LEU A 81 -11.00 -6.18 6.16
CA LEU A 81 -11.86 -7.35 5.98
C LEU A 81 -13.23 -7.19 6.66
N GLU A 82 -13.27 -6.66 7.89
CA GLU A 82 -14.50 -6.61 8.69
C GLU A 82 -15.33 -5.34 8.49
N VAL A 83 -14.73 -4.24 8.01
CA VAL A 83 -15.39 -2.94 7.91
C VAL A 83 -15.36 -2.41 6.48
N LEU A 84 -14.19 -2.31 5.86
CA LEU A 84 -14.06 -1.69 4.54
C LEU A 84 -14.69 -2.55 3.43
N ASN A 85 -14.48 -3.87 3.43
CA ASN A 85 -15.03 -4.77 2.43
C ASN A 85 -16.58 -4.78 2.43
N PRO A 86 -17.26 -4.93 3.59
CA PRO A 86 -18.72 -4.76 3.64
C PRO A 86 -19.18 -3.36 3.22
N ALA A 87 -18.40 -2.32 3.49
CA ALA A 87 -18.71 -0.97 3.00
C ALA A 87 -18.56 -0.88 1.46
N LYS A 88 -17.58 -1.56 0.88
CA LYS A 88 -17.37 -1.63 -0.57
C LYS A 88 -18.52 -2.32 -1.29
N GLU A 89 -19.11 -3.36 -0.70
CA GLU A 89 -20.32 -4.02 -1.24
C GLU A 89 -21.48 -3.02 -1.39
N LYS A 90 -21.62 -2.09 -0.44
CA LYS A 90 -22.64 -1.03 -0.50
C LYS A 90 -22.24 0.12 -1.43
N ARG A 91 -20.96 0.47 -1.46
CA ARG A 91 -20.39 1.60 -2.22
C ARG A 91 -19.03 1.20 -2.78
N ALA A 92 -19.01 0.67 -4.00
CA ALA A 92 -17.82 0.12 -4.63
C ALA A 92 -16.66 1.11 -4.83
N HIS A 93 -16.90 2.41 -4.67
CA HIS A 93 -15.90 3.48 -4.80
C HIS A 93 -15.27 3.92 -3.47
N VAL A 94 -15.75 3.45 -2.31
CA VAL A 94 -15.28 3.93 -1.00
C VAL A 94 -13.76 3.79 -0.80
N ASP A 95 -13.15 2.74 -1.37
CA ASP A 95 -11.71 2.48 -1.33
C ASP A 95 -10.92 3.19 -2.45
N ARG A 96 -11.63 3.81 -3.40
CA ARG A 96 -11.04 4.53 -4.54
C ARG A 96 -11.04 6.04 -4.34
N VAL A 97 -11.55 6.56 -3.23
CA VAL A 97 -11.58 8.00 -2.94
C VAL A 97 -10.56 8.34 -1.87
N GLN A 98 -9.63 9.24 -2.20
CA GLN A 98 -8.63 9.74 -1.25
C GLN A 98 -8.71 11.27 -1.10
N PRO A 99 -8.48 11.80 0.12
CA PRO A 99 -8.38 11.06 1.38
C PRO A 99 -9.77 10.62 1.87
N LEU A 100 -9.88 9.38 2.35
CA LEU A 100 -11.15 8.77 2.81
C LEU A 100 -11.93 9.65 3.80
N LYS A 101 -11.22 10.36 4.70
CA LYS A 101 -11.85 11.28 5.65
C LYS A 101 -12.74 12.34 4.98
N ARG A 102 -12.30 12.92 3.85
CA ARG A 102 -13.06 13.96 3.15
C ARG A 102 -14.30 13.37 2.48
N PHE A 103 -14.17 12.17 1.93
CA PHE A 103 -15.30 11.43 1.39
C PHE A 103 -16.36 11.17 2.47
N LEU A 104 -15.95 10.65 3.64
CA LEU A 104 -16.88 10.35 4.74
C LEU A 104 -17.55 11.62 5.30
N PHE A 105 -16.82 12.73 5.41
CA PHE A 105 -17.41 14.03 5.79
C PHE A 105 -18.43 14.52 4.77
N GLY A 106 -18.13 14.44 3.47
CA GLY A 106 -19.11 14.75 2.43
C GLY A 106 -20.32 13.81 2.46
N ALA A 107 -20.08 12.51 2.69
CA ALA A 107 -21.13 11.51 2.80
C ALA A 107 -22.06 11.76 3.99
N LEU A 108 -21.63 12.40 5.08
CA LEU A 108 -22.55 12.81 6.15
C LEU A 108 -23.65 13.75 5.66
N LEU A 109 -23.37 14.58 4.64
CA LEU A 109 -24.35 15.49 4.05
C LEU A 109 -25.14 14.83 2.92
N PHE A 110 -24.47 14.09 2.03
CA PHE A 110 -25.08 13.59 0.79
C PHE A 110 -25.52 12.11 0.83
N ASP A 111 -25.00 11.32 1.76
CA ASP A 111 -25.38 9.91 1.99
C ASP A 111 -25.29 9.53 3.49
N PRO A 112 -26.10 10.19 4.35
CA PRO A 112 -25.96 10.09 5.80
C PRO A 112 -26.16 8.66 6.31
N ARG A 113 -27.03 7.87 5.67
CA ARG A 113 -27.27 6.47 6.04
C ARG A 113 -26.01 5.63 5.88
N PHE A 114 -25.31 5.78 4.76
CA PHE A 114 -24.02 5.10 4.55
C PHE A 114 -22.99 5.59 5.56
N ALA A 115 -22.81 6.90 5.71
CA ALA A 115 -21.79 7.47 6.59
C ALA A 115 -21.98 7.05 8.05
N ILE A 116 -23.19 7.17 8.59
CA ILE A 116 -23.53 6.75 9.96
C ILE A 116 -23.30 5.24 10.13
N SER A 117 -23.74 4.42 9.17
CA SER A 117 -23.46 2.97 9.19
C SER A 117 -21.95 2.72 9.22
N PHE A 118 -21.17 3.41 8.38
CA PHE A 118 -19.72 3.22 8.30
C PHE A 118 -19.03 3.59 9.63
N TYR A 119 -19.37 4.74 10.22
CA TYR A 119 -18.85 5.16 11.52
C TYR A 119 -19.26 4.21 12.64
N TYR A 120 -20.49 3.70 12.62
CA TYR A 120 -20.97 2.73 13.59
C TYR A 120 -20.18 1.42 13.54
N HIS A 121 -20.00 0.82 12.36
CA HIS A 121 -19.25 -0.42 12.20
C HIS A 121 -17.76 -0.22 12.55
N THR A 122 -17.17 0.90 12.13
CA THR A 122 -15.79 1.26 12.50
C THR A 122 -15.63 1.39 14.02
N SER A 123 -16.59 2.07 14.69
CA SER A 123 -16.58 2.26 16.13
C SER A 123 -16.77 0.96 16.88
N ILE A 124 -17.70 0.10 16.45
CA ILE A 124 -17.89 -1.24 17.05
C ILE A 124 -16.64 -2.09 16.89
N TYR A 125 -16.03 -2.12 15.70
CA TYR A 125 -14.80 -2.86 15.48
C TYR A 125 -13.66 -2.34 16.37
N PHE A 126 -13.51 -1.02 16.45
CA PHE A 126 -12.52 -0.40 17.35
C PHE A 126 -12.78 -0.77 18.80
N LEU A 127 -14.03 -0.66 19.28
CA LEU A 127 -14.41 -1.03 20.64
C LEU A 127 -14.17 -2.52 20.89
N ARG A 128 -14.60 -3.43 20.02
CA ARG A 128 -14.34 -4.87 20.16
C ARG A 128 -12.84 -5.14 20.27
N THR A 129 -12.05 -4.67 19.31
CA THR A 129 -10.60 -4.92 19.28
C THR A 129 -9.86 -4.28 20.46
N ARG A 130 -10.29 -3.09 20.92
CA ARG A 130 -9.65 -2.33 22.02
C ARG A 130 -10.11 -2.77 23.41
N ILE A 131 -11.38 -3.13 23.58
CA ILE A 131 -11.98 -3.57 24.86
C ILE A 131 -11.43 -4.93 25.28
N PHE A 132 -11.20 -5.87 24.34
CA PHE A 132 -10.48 -7.11 24.64
C PHE A 132 -8.99 -6.87 24.99
N THR A 133 -8.41 -5.72 24.62
CA THR A 133 -7.07 -5.29 25.08
C THR A 133 -7.11 -4.57 26.45
N ILE A 134 -8.28 -4.30 27.03
CA ILE A 134 -8.37 -3.66 28.37
C ILE A 134 -7.85 -4.60 29.46
N ALA A 135 -7.97 -5.91 29.31
CA ALA A 135 -7.32 -6.87 30.20
C ALA A 135 -5.77 -6.76 30.18
N ALA A 136 -5.18 -6.20 29.11
CA ALA A 136 -3.75 -5.95 28.96
C ALA A 136 -3.33 -4.50 29.28
N TRP A 137 -4.21 -3.68 29.86
CA TRP A 137 -3.92 -2.27 30.18
C TRP A 137 -2.72 -2.07 31.12
N ARG A 138 -2.46 -3.02 32.03
CA ARG A 138 -1.31 -2.96 32.95
C ARG A 138 0.04 -2.97 32.23
N GLU A 139 0.20 -3.74 31.16
CA GLU A 139 1.43 -3.73 30.35
C GLU A 139 1.53 -2.49 29.46
N ARG A 140 0.38 -1.95 29.04
CA ARG A 140 0.30 -0.80 28.14
C ARG A 140 0.64 0.52 28.82
N ILE A 141 0.30 0.69 30.10
CA ILE A 141 0.75 1.83 30.91
C ILE A 141 2.28 1.82 31.07
N ARG A 142 2.89 0.63 31.22
CA ARG A 142 4.35 0.51 31.32
C ARG A 142 5.07 0.91 30.02
N ASN A 143 4.42 0.69 28.88
CA ASN A 143 4.97 1.00 27.54
C ASN A 143 4.45 2.33 26.96
N LEU A 144 3.67 3.11 27.73
CA LEU A 144 3.10 4.39 27.30
C LEU A 144 4.12 5.39 26.72
N PRO A 145 5.32 5.60 27.30
CA PRO A 145 6.30 6.52 26.73
C PRO A 145 6.86 6.06 25.38
N GLN A 146 6.99 4.74 25.18
CA GLN A 146 7.38 4.17 23.90
C GLN A 146 6.27 4.33 22.86
N ILE A 147 5.02 4.08 23.24
CA ILE A 147 3.83 4.28 22.40
C ILE A 147 3.69 5.75 21.98
N LEU A 148 3.89 6.70 22.90
CA LEU A 148 3.83 8.13 22.61
C LEU A 148 4.97 8.58 21.69
N ARG A 149 6.19 8.10 21.90
CA ARG A 149 7.33 8.38 21.02
C ARG A 149 7.07 7.83 19.62
N GLU A 150 6.54 6.62 19.52
CA GLU A 150 6.15 5.96 18.27
C GLU A 150 4.94 6.62 17.59
N GLU A 151 3.98 7.15 18.35
CA GLU A 151 2.84 7.93 17.81
C GLU A 151 3.27 9.32 17.34
N LEU A 152 4.23 9.96 18.01
CA LEU A 152 4.89 11.16 17.50
C LEU A 152 5.63 10.87 16.18
N PHE A 153 6.25 9.69 16.05
CA PHE A 153 6.87 9.25 14.79
C PHE A 153 5.84 9.01 13.67
N ALA A 154 4.61 8.64 14.02
CA ALA A 154 3.49 8.42 13.09
C ALA A 154 2.73 9.71 12.73
N LEU A 155 3.00 10.84 13.39
CA LEU A 155 2.48 12.16 12.98
C LEU A 155 3.13 12.67 11.70
N GLY A 156 4.35 12.22 11.39
CA GLY A 156 4.91 12.38 10.04
C GLY A 156 4.16 11.45 9.10
N GLY A 157 3.58 11.99 8.04
CA GLY A 157 2.84 11.20 7.07
C GLY A 157 3.70 10.08 6.45
N TYR A 158 3.05 9.18 5.70
CA TYR A 158 3.71 8.06 5.02
C TYR A 158 5.02 8.45 4.31
N ASP A 159 5.02 9.59 3.60
CA ASP A 159 6.17 10.10 2.86
C ASP A 159 7.36 10.50 3.76
N ASP A 160 7.09 11.02 4.95
CA ASP A 160 8.14 11.39 5.91
C ASP A 160 8.76 10.14 6.53
N ALA A 161 7.95 9.10 6.76
CA ALA A 161 8.45 7.80 7.18
C ALA A 161 9.36 7.19 6.11
N ALA A 162 8.95 7.20 4.84
CA ALA A 162 9.75 6.72 3.71
C ALA A 162 11.06 7.52 3.55
N THR A 163 10.98 8.85 3.58
CA THR A 163 12.13 9.76 3.47
C THR A 163 13.14 9.51 4.59
N ARG A 164 12.65 9.37 5.83
CA ARG A 164 13.48 9.09 7.01
C ARG A 164 14.12 7.70 6.95
N LEU A 165 13.42 6.70 6.41
CA LEU A 165 13.97 5.37 6.19
C LEU A 165 15.14 5.43 5.20
N LEU A 166 14.95 6.05 4.04
CA LEU A 166 15.98 6.19 3.00
C LEU A 166 17.22 6.95 3.51
N ARG A 167 17.03 7.99 4.33
CA ARG A 167 18.15 8.74 4.94
C ARG A 167 19.02 7.87 5.86
N LYS A 168 18.43 6.88 6.54
CA LYS A 168 19.15 5.98 7.46
C LYS A 168 19.87 4.84 6.75
N MET A 169 19.42 4.47 5.55
CA MET A 169 20.02 3.37 4.79
C MET A 169 21.41 3.75 4.26
N ARG A 170 22.43 2.97 4.62
CA ARG A 170 23.80 3.09 4.09
C ARG A 170 23.92 2.29 2.79
N GLY A 171 24.68 2.80 1.82
CA GLY A 171 24.87 2.16 0.51
C GLY A 171 23.67 2.23 -0.43
N VAL A 172 22.50 2.66 0.04
CA VAL A 172 21.29 2.81 -0.77
C VAL A 172 21.17 4.23 -1.30
N HIS A 173 20.98 4.37 -2.61
CA HIS A 173 20.61 5.66 -3.20
C HIS A 173 19.16 5.73 -3.59
N THR A 174 18.58 4.64 -4.12
CA THR A 174 17.18 4.66 -4.54
C THR A 174 16.35 3.77 -3.64
N LEU A 175 15.24 4.31 -3.12
CA LEU A 175 14.17 3.54 -2.48
C LEU A 175 12.90 3.66 -3.33
N ILE A 176 12.41 2.53 -3.82
CA ILE A 176 11.14 2.41 -4.54
C ILE A 176 10.10 1.86 -3.56
N VAL A 177 8.96 2.54 -3.42
CA VAL A 177 7.86 2.18 -2.51
C VAL A 177 6.51 2.15 -3.20
N GLY A 178 5.52 1.49 -2.58
CA GLY A 178 4.12 1.51 -3.00
C GLY A 178 3.18 1.98 -1.87
N HIS A 179 2.04 1.29 -1.72
CA HIS A 179 1.09 1.38 -0.59
C HIS A 179 0.26 2.66 -0.44
N SER A 180 0.82 3.87 -0.60
CA SER A 180 0.03 5.10 -0.39
C SER A 180 -1.00 5.39 -1.50
N HIS A 181 -0.86 4.72 -2.66
CA HIS A 181 -1.62 4.96 -3.89
C HIS A 181 -1.38 6.33 -4.54
N GLU A 182 -0.43 7.12 -4.03
CA GLU A 182 -0.07 8.42 -4.58
C GLU A 182 1.32 8.32 -5.24
N PRO A 183 1.44 8.44 -6.57
CA PRO A 183 2.73 8.38 -7.23
C PRO A 183 3.56 9.62 -6.90
N LYS A 184 4.86 9.40 -6.67
CA LYS A 184 5.75 10.47 -6.19
C LYS A 184 7.20 10.22 -6.59
N TYR A 185 7.87 11.27 -7.04
CA TYR A 185 9.30 11.26 -7.27
C TYR A 185 9.95 12.37 -6.44
N ARG A 186 10.91 12.03 -5.58
CA ARG A 186 11.57 12.99 -4.70
C ARG A 186 13.06 12.73 -4.62
N GLN A 187 13.86 13.72 -5.02
CA GLN A 187 15.28 13.75 -4.72
C GLN A 187 15.51 14.34 -3.32
N ILE A 188 16.36 13.67 -2.55
CA ILE A 188 16.71 14.00 -1.17
C ILE A 188 18.22 14.25 -1.13
N SER A 189 18.67 14.96 -0.09
CA SER A 189 20.08 15.24 0.16
C SER A 189 20.96 13.98 0.07
N GLY A 190 22.16 14.15 -0.49
CA GLY A 190 23.11 13.05 -0.70
C GLY A 190 22.82 12.17 -1.92
N HIS A 191 22.22 12.74 -2.98
CA HIS A 191 21.88 12.04 -4.23
C HIS A 191 20.99 10.81 -4.02
N LYS A 192 20.12 10.86 -3.01
CA LYS A 192 19.15 9.81 -2.70
C LYS A 192 17.83 10.10 -3.40
N ILE A 193 17.18 9.08 -3.94
CA ILE A 193 15.94 9.17 -4.69
C ILE A 193 14.89 8.30 -4.00
N LEU A 194 13.74 8.90 -3.68
CA LEU A 194 12.55 8.19 -3.27
C LEU A 194 11.56 8.18 -4.43
N VAL A 195 11.17 6.98 -4.86
CA VAL A 195 10.15 6.78 -5.89
C VAL A 195 8.99 6.04 -5.27
N ASN A 196 7.78 6.59 -5.37
CA ASN A 196 6.54 5.90 -5.07
C ASN A 196 5.81 5.64 -6.39
N THR A 197 5.56 4.37 -6.69
CA THR A 197 4.90 3.99 -7.94
C THR A 197 3.40 4.25 -7.95
N GLY A 198 2.81 4.62 -6.81
CA GLY A 198 1.37 4.83 -6.69
C GLY A 198 0.58 3.53 -6.84
N THR A 199 -0.52 3.59 -7.59
CA THR A 199 -1.38 2.44 -7.88
C THR A 199 -1.83 2.48 -9.33
N TRP A 200 -2.12 1.31 -9.91
CA TRP A 200 -2.74 1.19 -11.24
C TRP A 200 -4.27 1.16 -11.17
N ILE A 201 -4.83 1.30 -9.98
CA ILE A 201 -6.26 1.49 -9.77
C ILE A 201 -6.57 2.97 -9.91
N ARG A 202 -7.59 3.32 -10.70
CA ARG A 202 -8.02 4.71 -10.81
C ARG A 202 -8.54 5.24 -9.46
N MET A 203 -7.85 6.24 -8.93
CA MET A 203 -8.18 6.91 -7.68
C MET A 203 -8.87 8.25 -7.96
N ILE A 204 -9.85 8.60 -7.14
CA ILE A 204 -10.51 9.91 -7.12
C ILE A 204 -9.89 10.72 -5.99
N ASN A 205 -9.19 11.80 -6.34
CA ASN A 205 -8.53 12.66 -5.36
C ASN A 205 -9.39 13.89 -5.02
N LEU A 206 -9.89 13.96 -3.80
CA LEU A 206 -10.65 15.09 -3.25
C LEU A 206 -9.74 16.20 -2.66
N ASN A 207 -8.43 16.14 -2.88
CA ASN A 207 -7.53 17.22 -2.50
C ASN A 207 -7.55 18.33 -3.53
N VAL A 208 -7.71 19.55 -3.05
CA VAL A 208 -7.76 20.76 -3.88
C VAL A 208 -6.47 20.92 -4.70
N GLN A 209 -5.33 20.44 -4.19
CA GLN A 209 -4.07 20.45 -4.93
C GLN A 209 -4.12 19.61 -6.22
N TYR A 210 -4.94 18.56 -6.26
CA TYR A 210 -5.03 17.65 -7.39
C TYR A 210 -6.33 17.85 -8.19
N LEU A 211 -7.33 18.58 -7.68
CA LEU A 211 -8.60 18.88 -8.36
C LEU A 211 -9.25 17.67 -9.06
N GLY A 212 -9.16 16.47 -8.47
CA GLY A 212 -9.70 15.24 -9.08
C GLY A 212 -8.91 14.70 -10.28
N GLN A 213 -7.72 15.22 -10.56
CA GLN A 213 -6.83 14.73 -11.62
C GLN A 213 -6.35 13.31 -11.33
N ASP A 214 -6.30 12.51 -12.40
CA ASP A 214 -5.77 11.16 -12.39
C ASP A 214 -4.28 11.16 -12.72
N SER A 215 -3.48 10.60 -11.82
CA SER A 215 -2.03 10.43 -12.02
C SER A 215 -1.71 9.41 -13.12
N GLY A 216 -2.69 8.58 -13.52
CA GLY A 216 -2.55 7.55 -14.52
C GLY A 216 -1.80 6.31 -14.02
N MET A 217 -1.49 5.40 -14.95
CA MET A 217 -0.77 4.16 -14.65
C MET A 217 0.73 4.45 -14.55
N THR A 218 1.28 4.54 -13.35
CA THR A 218 2.69 4.91 -13.14
C THR A 218 3.56 3.71 -12.80
N TYR A 219 4.83 3.72 -13.24
CA TYR A 219 5.80 2.66 -12.95
C TYR A 219 7.19 3.24 -12.72
N ALA A 220 8.03 2.54 -11.96
CA ALA A 220 9.44 2.90 -11.83
C ALA A 220 10.23 2.23 -12.97
N LEU A 221 11.03 3.02 -13.68
CA LEU A 221 11.99 2.53 -14.67
C LEU A 221 13.39 2.62 -14.06
N ILE A 222 14.12 1.51 -14.08
CA ILE A 222 15.53 1.45 -13.69
C ILE A 222 16.33 1.22 -14.97
N GLU A 223 17.20 2.17 -15.30
CA GLU A 223 18.07 2.09 -16.48
C GLU A 223 19.50 1.89 -15.99
N SER A 224 20.17 0.87 -16.53
CA SER A 224 21.55 0.53 -16.20
C SER A 224 22.38 0.62 -17.48
N ASP A 225 23.35 1.53 -17.51
CA ASP A 225 24.33 1.62 -18.59
C ASP A 225 25.56 0.81 -18.21
N ASP A 226 26.24 0.19 -19.18
CA ASP A 226 27.34 -0.79 -19.00
C ASP A 226 28.55 -0.31 -18.15
N GLY A 227 28.61 0.97 -17.76
CA GLY A 227 29.63 1.49 -16.83
C GLY A 227 29.12 2.56 -15.85
N GLY A 228 27.80 2.79 -15.79
CA GLY A 228 27.19 3.87 -15.02
C GLY A 228 26.51 3.40 -13.74
N ARG A 229 26.27 4.33 -12.81
CA ARG A 229 25.32 4.08 -11.71
C ARG A 229 23.91 4.02 -12.29
N PRO A 230 23.09 3.00 -11.97
CA PRO A 230 21.75 2.91 -12.50
C PRO A 230 20.91 4.13 -12.09
N THR A 231 20.16 4.65 -13.05
CA THR A 231 19.24 5.76 -12.85
C THR A 231 17.84 5.21 -12.61
N THR A 232 17.01 5.96 -11.88
CA THR A 232 15.63 5.55 -11.63
C THR A 232 14.71 6.71 -11.90
N SER A 233 13.70 6.47 -12.74
CA SER A 233 12.72 7.45 -13.17
C SER A 233 11.31 6.95 -12.83
N LEU A 234 10.40 7.88 -12.50
CA LEU A 234 8.98 7.58 -12.37
C LEU A 234 8.29 7.90 -13.69
N MET A 235 7.82 6.86 -14.37
CA MET A 235 7.24 6.94 -15.69
C MET A 235 5.71 6.78 -15.63
N ARG A 236 5.04 7.27 -16.66
CA ARG A 236 3.61 7.04 -16.90
C ARG A 236 3.42 6.17 -18.13
N TRP A 237 2.62 5.14 -18.01
CA TRP A 237 2.21 4.25 -19.08
C TRP A 237 0.99 4.83 -19.80
N PHE A 238 1.10 5.01 -21.12
CA PHE A 238 0.03 5.52 -21.98
C PHE A 238 -0.65 4.43 -22.83
N GLY A 239 -0.22 3.17 -22.72
CA GLY A 239 -0.71 2.09 -23.57
C GLY A 239 -0.11 2.10 -24.98
N LYS A 240 -0.62 1.19 -25.82
CA LYS A 240 -0.35 1.16 -27.25
C LYS A 240 -1.54 1.79 -27.97
N GLN A 241 -1.32 2.79 -28.81
CA GLN A 241 -2.39 3.33 -29.65
C GLN A 241 -2.83 2.25 -30.66
N PRO A 242 -4.12 1.99 -30.82
CA PRO A 242 -4.61 1.14 -31.89
C PRO A 242 -4.31 1.78 -33.25
N GLU A 243 -4.21 0.96 -34.30
CA GLU A 243 -4.18 1.45 -35.68
C GLU A 243 -5.53 2.12 -35.97
N CYS A 244 -5.49 3.36 -36.45
CA CYS A 244 -6.68 4.13 -36.83
C CYS A 244 -6.66 4.33 -38.36
N GLU A 245 -7.81 4.15 -39.00
CA GLU A 245 -8.03 4.54 -40.40
C GLU A 245 -9.04 5.68 -40.49
N THR A 246 -8.87 6.54 -41.49
CA THR A 246 -9.83 7.60 -41.80
C THR A 246 -11.08 6.95 -42.38
N VAL A 247 -12.23 7.10 -41.71
CA VAL A 247 -13.52 6.77 -42.31
C VAL A 247 -13.90 7.90 -43.26
N PRO A 248 -13.95 7.66 -44.59
CA PRO A 248 -14.42 8.68 -45.51
C PRO A 248 -15.90 8.95 -45.24
N TYR A 249 -16.21 10.15 -44.77
CA TYR A 249 -17.59 10.64 -44.73
C TYR A 249 -18.00 10.92 -46.17
N VAL A 250 -19.01 10.20 -46.66
CA VAL A 250 -19.65 10.51 -47.95
C VAL A 250 -20.66 11.63 -47.65
N GLU A 251 -20.46 12.80 -48.27
CA GLU A 251 -21.45 13.90 -48.28
C GLU A 251 -22.74 13.49 -49.02
#